data_AF-A0A2P5XNP2-F1
#
_entry.id   AF-A0A2P5XNP2-F1
#
_cell.length_a   1.000
_cell.length_b   1.000
_cell.length_c   1.000
_cell.angle_alpha   90.00
_cell.angle_beta   90.00
_cell.angle_gamma   90.00
#
_symmetry.space_group_name_H-M   'P 1'
#
loop_
_entity.id
_entity.type
_entity.pdbx_description
1 polymer ?
#
loop_
_entity_poly.entity_id
_entity_poly.type
_entity_poly.pdbx_seq_one_letter_code
_entity_poly.pdbx_strand_id
1 'polypeptide(L)'
;MELHSLKDSFDRVAKKRKVSYSKTHEVTDLIVQEISKAIKVMQSSTLEYQSELAELKKKLQEVSPLNQLEGAQKELNIALIKYPKALEKVFNPDISKAYQNIEFDSPIVNQIIASHFYRQGLFEVGNCFITEAQDAEAAVAMRSLFQELYQMLEAMKSRNLEPALKWAAANSNKLKENGSDLQLRIHHLQFVKILQKGSRDEALNLKDSFDRVAKKRKVSYSKTHEVTDLIVQEISKAIKVMQSSTLEYQSELAELKKKLQEVSPLNQLEGAQKELNIALIKYPKALEKVFNPDISKAYQNIEFDSPIVNQIIASHFYRQGLFEVGNCFITEAQDAEAAVAMRSLFQELYQMLEAMKSRNLEPALKWAAANSNKLKENGSDLQLRIHHLQFVKILQKGSRDEALKYARTNFASFAGNHMAEIQKLMGCLLYSDRLHESPYAHLLSPTNWDTVTNELTRQFCNLLGQSYESPLSATIAAGIQGLPPLLKFMTVMVGKKHEWQSMNQLPVPVELDKEFQFHSVFVCPVTKEQSTDDNPPMLMSCGHVLCKQSINKMSKNGSKTFKCPYCPTDIDSTQCRQLIF
;
A
#
# COMPACT_ATOMS: atom_id res chain seq x y z
N MET A 1 14.90 -1.93 28.06
CA MET A 1 15.68 -3.15 27.76
C MET A 1 15.49 -3.47 26.28
N GLU A 2 16.46 -3.62 25.36
CA GLU A 2 17.93 -3.55 25.39
C GLU A 2 18.44 -3.25 23.95
N LEU A 3 18.68 -1.98 23.59
CA LEU A 3 19.37 -1.63 22.32
C LEU A 3 20.79 -2.25 22.25
N HIS A 4 21.41 -2.49 23.41
CA HIS A 4 22.69 -3.19 23.53
C HIS A 4 22.64 -4.64 23.04
N SER A 5 21.56 -5.38 23.31
CA SER A 5 21.41 -6.79 22.90
C SER A 5 21.25 -6.96 21.40
N LEU A 6 20.60 -5.99 20.74
CA LEU A 6 20.46 -5.96 19.28
C LEU A 6 21.80 -5.64 18.60
N LYS A 7 22.57 -4.70 19.16
CA LYS A 7 23.93 -4.38 18.71
C LYS A 7 24.86 -5.58 18.86
N ASP A 8 24.84 -6.26 20.00
CA ASP A 8 25.63 -7.47 20.25
C ASP A 8 25.26 -8.61 19.29
N SER A 9 23.98 -8.73 18.92
CA SER A 9 23.51 -9.72 17.95
C SER A 9 23.99 -9.42 16.53
N PHE A 10 24.00 -8.15 16.13
CA PHE A 10 24.58 -7.71 14.85
C PHE A 10 26.10 -7.93 14.81
N ASP A 11 26.81 -7.57 15.88
CA ASP A 11 28.27 -7.73 15.97
C ASP A 11 28.68 -9.21 15.96
N ARG A 12 27.86 -10.11 16.52
CA ARG A 12 28.04 -11.57 16.39
C ARG A 12 27.92 -12.04 14.94
N VAL A 13 26.95 -11.54 14.17
CA VAL A 13 26.80 -11.88 12.73
C VAL A 13 28.01 -11.39 11.95
N ALA A 14 28.45 -10.15 12.18
CA ALA A 14 29.62 -9.58 11.52
C ALA A 14 30.90 -10.38 11.82
N LYS A 15 31.12 -10.77 13.08
CA LYS A 15 32.27 -11.57 13.50
C LYS A 15 32.26 -12.98 12.91
N LYS A 16 31.12 -13.68 12.94
CA LYS A 16 31.00 -15.03 12.36
C LYS A 16 31.19 -15.04 10.84
N ARG A 17 30.76 -13.98 10.14
CA ARG A 17 30.98 -13.81 8.70
C ARG A 17 32.48 -13.69 8.37
N LYS A 18 33.21 -12.90 9.15
CA LYS A 18 34.67 -12.74 8.99
C LYS A 18 35.42 -14.05 9.23
N VAL A 19 35.04 -14.81 10.27
CA VAL A 19 35.63 -16.13 10.57
C VAL A 19 35.34 -17.16 9.47
N SER A 20 34.11 -17.19 8.95
CA SER A 20 33.76 -18.08 7.83
C SER A 20 34.62 -17.78 6.61
N TYR A 21 34.81 -16.50 6.27
CA TYR A 21 35.62 -16.09 5.13
C TYR A 21 37.12 -16.43 5.30
N SER A 22 37.69 -16.20 6.49
CA SER A 22 39.09 -16.57 6.79
C SER A 22 39.32 -18.07 6.62
N LYS A 23 38.42 -18.89 7.16
CA LYS A 23 38.51 -20.35 7.05
C LYS A 23 38.38 -20.84 5.62
N THR A 24 37.50 -20.23 4.81
CA THR A 24 37.42 -20.54 3.38
C THR A 24 38.74 -20.23 2.69
N HIS A 25 39.36 -19.08 2.99
CA HIS A 25 40.65 -18.70 2.41
C HIS A 25 41.78 -19.67 2.82
N GLU A 26 41.90 -19.98 4.11
CA GLU A 26 42.91 -20.91 4.65
C GLU A 26 42.82 -22.31 4.03
N VAL A 27 41.60 -22.85 3.87
CA VAL A 27 41.38 -24.14 3.21
C VAL A 27 41.80 -24.09 1.74
N THR A 28 41.51 -22.98 1.06
CA THR A 28 41.90 -22.79 -0.34
C THR A 28 43.42 -22.75 -0.49
N ASP A 29 44.13 -22.06 0.41
CA ASP A 29 45.58 -21.98 0.42
C ASP A 29 46.24 -23.34 0.73
N LEU A 30 45.70 -24.11 1.67
CA LEU A 30 46.18 -25.46 2.00
C LEU A 30 46.03 -26.42 0.81
N ILE A 31 44.91 -26.37 0.10
CA ILE A 31 44.69 -27.17 -1.13
C ILE A 31 45.75 -26.82 -2.17
N VAL A 32 45.99 -25.52 -2.41
CA VAL A 32 47.00 -25.05 -3.36
C VAL A 32 48.41 -25.50 -2.94
N GLN A 33 48.71 -25.50 -1.64
CA GLN A 33 50.01 -25.90 -1.11
C GLN A 33 50.27 -27.40 -1.23
N GLU A 34 49.30 -28.25 -0.90
CA GLU A 34 49.44 -29.71 -1.00
C GLU A 34 49.54 -30.18 -2.45
N ILE A 35 48.74 -29.57 -3.36
CA ILE A 35 48.89 -29.78 -4.80
C ILE A 35 50.30 -29.39 -5.25
N SER A 36 50.83 -28.26 -4.77
CA SER A 36 52.18 -27.79 -5.12
C SER A 36 53.30 -28.70 -4.60
N LYS A 37 53.15 -29.27 -3.40
CA LYS A 37 54.11 -30.23 -2.83
C LYS A 37 54.12 -31.55 -3.59
N ALA A 38 52.94 -32.11 -3.88
CA ALA A 38 52.83 -33.34 -4.64
C ALA A 38 53.47 -33.18 -6.04
N ILE A 39 53.26 -32.03 -6.69
CA ILE A 39 53.90 -31.71 -7.97
C ILE A 39 55.43 -31.71 -7.87
N LYS A 40 56.01 -31.17 -6.79
CA LYS A 40 57.47 -31.16 -6.59
C LYS A 40 58.05 -32.55 -6.36
N VAL A 41 57.40 -33.38 -5.55
CA VAL A 41 57.85 -34.76 -5.28
C VAL A 41 57.77 -35.59 -6.56
N MET A 42 56.65 -35.46 -7.28
CA MET A 42 56.44 -36.03 -8.61
C MET A 42 57.42 -35.51 -9.67
N GLN A 43 58.17 -34.43 -9.44
CA GLN A 43 59.21 -33.98 -10.37
C GLN A 43 60.59 -34.59 -10.05
N SER A 44 60.76 -35.23 -8.88
CA SER A 44 62.06 -35.68 -8.37
C SER A 44 62.30 -37.20 -8.38
N SER A 45 61.26 -38.04 -8.50
CA SER A 45 61.41 -39.52 -8.52
C SER A 45 60.56 -40.15 -9.63
N THR A 46 61.16 -41.04 -10.42
CA THR A 46 60.53 -41.62 -11.63
C THR A 46 59.71 -42.90 -11.37
N LEU A 47 59.66 -43.44 -10.14
CA LEU A 47 59.22 -44.82 -9.89
C LEU A 47 58.07 -45.04 -8.88
N GLU A 48 57.50 -44.00 -8.24
CA GLU A 48 56.41 -44.18 -7.24
C GLU A 48 55.17 -43.29 -7.43
N TYR A 49 54.87 -42.81 -8.65
CA TYR A 49 53.76 -41.86 -8.91
C TYR A 49 52.37 -42.28 -8.42
N GLN A 50 52.03 -43.57 -8.47
CA GLN A 50 50.71 -44.03 -8.05
C GLN A 50 50.52 -43.97 -6.54
N SER A 51 51.60 -44.13 -5.77
CA SER A 51 51.60 -43.97 -4.31
C SER A 51 51.34 -42.50 -3.95
N GLU A 52 52.09 -41.58 -4.56
CA GLU A 52 51.97 -40.15 -4.33
C GLU A 52 50.63 -39.56 -4.78
N LEU A 53 50.05 -40.05 -5.89
CA LEU A 53 48.70 -39.65 -6.33
C LEU A 53 47.62 -40.19 -5.40
N ALA A 54 47.76 -41.42 -4.90
CA ALA A 54 46.87 -41.97 -3.89
C ALA A 54 46.98 -41.19 -2.57
N GLU A 55 48.19 -40.78 -2.20
CA GLU A 55 48.45 -39.99 -1.00
C GLU A 55 47.96 -38.54 -1.14
N LEU A 56 48.12 -37.91 -2.30
CA LEU A 56 47.52 -36.60 -2.60
C LEU A 56 45.99 -36.68 -2.59
N LYS A 57 45.41 -37.74 -3.16
CA LYS A 57 43.95 -37.95 -3.14
C LYS A 57 43.43 -38.15 -1.72
N LYS A 58 44.16 -38.90 -0.88
CA LYS A 58 43.86 -39.09 0.54
C LYS A 58 44.01 -37.77 1.31
N LYS A 59 45.11 -37.03 1.11
CA LYS A 59 45.34 -35.71 1.73
C LYS A 59 44.33 -34.67 1.27
N LEU A 60 43.90 -34.66 0.02
CA LEU A 60 42.84 -33.78 -0.47
C LEU A 60 41.47 -34.19 0.08
N GLN A 61 41.22 -35.48 0.35
CA GLN A 61 40.04 -35.93 1.09
C GLN A 61 40.10 -35.55 2.59
N GLU A 62 41.29 -35.53 3.20
CA GLU A 62 41.51 -35.08 4.59
C GLU A 62 41.47 -33.54 4.74
N VAL A 63 42.00 -32.79 3.76
CA VAL A 63 41.98 -31.32 3.62
C VAL A 63 40.65 -30.82 3.03
N SER A 64 39.78 -31.74 2.58
CA SER A 64 38.37 -31.51 2.32
C SER A 64 37.49 -31.88 3.52
N PRO A 65 37.65 -31.30 4.73
CA PRO A 65 36.54 -31.34 5.65
C PRO A 65 35.56 -30.27 5.16
N LEU A 66 34.71 -30.67 4.20
CA LEU A 66 33.38 -30.09 4.03
C LEU A 66 32.76 -29.80 5.41
N ASN A 67 33.03 -30.62 6.43
CA ASN A 67 32.64 -30.45 7.83
C ASN A 67 33.13 -29.15 8.53
N GLN A 68 34.34 -28.64 8.29
CA GLN A 68 34.84 -27.40 8.96
C GLN A 68 34.30 -26.13 8.29
N LEU A 69 34.17 -26.15 6.97
CA LEU A 69 33.50 -25.13 6.16
C LEU A 69 31.99 -25.11 6.48
N GLU A 70 31.36 -26.28 6.56
CA GLU A 70 29.98 -26.46 7.02
C GLU A 70 29.79 -25.96 8.44
N GLY A 71 30.71 -26.23 9.37
CA GLY A 71 30.60 -25.76 10.76
C GLY A 71 30.56 -24.24 10.88
N ALA A 72 31.51 -23.54 10.24
CA ALA A 72 31.56 -22.08 10.27
C ALA A 72 30.39 -21.43 9.51
N GLN A 73 29.96 -22.05 8.40
CA GLN A 73 28.84 -21.57 7.58
C GLN A 73 27.47 -21.86 8.24
N LYS A 74 27.35 -22.98 8.97
CA LYS A 74 26.20 -23.33 9.80
C LYS A 74 26.07 -22.39 10.99
N GLU A 75 27.17 -22.04 11.67
CA GLU A 75 27.17 -21.04 12.74
C GLU A 75 26.76 -19.64 12.24
N LEU A 76 27.23 -19.23 11.05
CA LEU A 76 26.80 -17.99 10.39
C LEU A 76 25.30 -18.01 10.09
N ASN A 77 24.79 -19.11 9.55
CA ASN A 77 23.36 -19.28 9.26
C ASN A 77 22.52 -19.27 10.54
N ILE A 78 22.97 -19.92 11.62
CA ILE A 78 22.29 -19.87 12.93
C ILE A 78 22.23 -18.43 13.47
N ALA A 79 23.31 -17.65 13.33
CA ALA A 79 23.34 -16.24 13.74
C ALA A 79 22.38 -15.37 12.91
N LEU A 80 22.33 -15.59 11.58
CA LEU A 80 21.40 -14.91 10.66
C LEU A 80 19.93 -15.27 10.93
N ILE A 81 19.63 -16.49 11.41
CA ILE A 81 18.28 -16.92 11.79
C ILE A 81 17.85 -16.33 13.15
N LYS A 82 18.78 -16.16 14.09
CA LYS A 82 18.48 -15.64 15.44
C LYS A 82 18.32 -14.11 15.48
N TYR A 83 18.98 -13.38 14.58
CA TYR A 83 18.93 -11.91 14.56
C TYR A 83 17.51 -11.33 14.31
N PRO A 84 16.71 -11.83 13.35
CA PRO A 84 15.32 -11.39 13.15
C PRO A 84 14.42 -11.63 14.37
N LYS A 85 14.60 -12.76 15.07
CA LYS A 85 13.83 -13.12 16.28
C LYS A 85 14.15 -12.22 17.48
N ALA A 86 15.40 -11.76 17.58
CA ALA A 86 15.80 -10.78 18.59
C ALA A 86 15.22 -9.39 18.30
N LEU A 87 15.09 -9.04 17.02
CA LEU A 87 14.40 -7.83 16.56
C LEU A 87 12.92 -7.86 16.98
N GLU A 88 12.23 -8.98 16.74
CA GLU A 88 10.80 -9.17 17.01
C GLU A 88 10.43 -9.01 18.51
N LYS A 89 11.29 -9.50 19.43
CA LYS A 89 11.09 -9.38 20.89
C LYS A 89 11.22 -7.96 21.44
N VAL A 90 11.92 -7.06 20.74
CA VAL A 90 12.13 -5.68 21.21
C VAL A 90 10.96 -4.77 20.82
N PHE A 91 10.21 -5.12 19.77
CA PHE A 91 9.15 -4.28 19.21
C PHE A 91 7.71 -4.67 19.62
N ASN A 92 7.49 -5.80 20.33
CA ASN A 92 6.18 -6.22 20.84
C ASN A 92 6.23 -6.57 22.35
N PRO A 93 5.98 -5.62 23.28
CA PRO A 93 5.90 -5.92 24.71
C PRO A 93 4.54 -6.53 25.08
N ASP A 94 4.58 -7.50 25.98
CA ASP A 94 3.42 -8.25 26.49
C ASP A 94 2.58 -7.41 27.48
N ILE A 95 1.39 -6.99 27.04
CA ILE A 95 0.40 -6.19 27.79
C ILE A 95 -0.58 -7.06 28.60
N SER A 96 -0.45 -8.39 28.56
CA SER A 96 -1.39 -9.34 29.18
C SER A 96 -1.52 -9.23 30.70
N LYS A 97 -0.60 -8.53 31.38
CA LYS A 97 -0.68 -8.28 32.83
C LYS A 97 -1.75 -7.25 33.23
N ALA A 98 -2.43 -6.62 32.28
CA ALA A 98 -3.35 -5.51 32.54
C ALA A 98 -4.85 -5.88 32.62
N TYR A 99 -5.25 -7.13 32.33
CA TYR A 99 -6.67 -7.48 32.21
C TYR A 99 -7.14 -8.50 33.27
N GLN A 100 -8.24 -8.17 33.97
CA GLN A 100 -8.96 -9.03 34.91
C GLN A 100 -10.05 -9.87 34.22
N ASN A 101 -10.29 -11.06 34.77
CA ASN A 101 -11.05 -12.17 34.17
C ASN A 101 -12.57 -11.93 34.04
N ILE A 102 -13.11 -12.19 32.84
CA ILE A 102 -14.53 -12.44 32.57
C ILE A 102 -14.62 -13.83 31.92
N GLU A 103 -15.53 -14.69 32.38
CA GLU A 103 -15.72 -16.04 31.82
C GLU A 103 -16.49 -15.99 30.49
N PHE A 104 -15.97 -16.70 29.47
CA PHE A 104 -16.58 -16.82 28.16
C PHE A 104 -16.81 -18.29 27.77
N ASP A 105 -17.80 -18.54 26.91
CA ASP A 105 -18.10 -19.86 26.34
C ASP A 105 -16.96 -20.36 25.44
N SER A 106 -16.17 -21.31 25.96
CA SER A 106 -14.86 -21.63 25.44
C SER A 106 -14.87 -22.19 24.00
N PRO A 107 -15.72 -23.15 23.59
CA PRO A 107 -15.73 -23.64 22.21
C PRO A 107 -16.06 -22.55 21.17
N ILE A 108 -17.06 -21.70 21.47
CA ILE A 108 -17.47 -20.62 20.57
C ILE A 108 -16.38 -19.56 20.49
N VAL A 109 -15.82 -19.16 21.64
CA VAL A 109 -14.71 -18.21 21.68
C VAL A 109 -13.49 -18.79 20.99
N ASN A 110 -13.20 -20.08 21.14
CA ASN A 110 -12.11 -20.74 20.45
C ASN A 110 -12.33 -20.74 18.93
N GLN A 111 -13.54 -21.05 18.45
CA GLN A 111 -13.85 -21.01 17.04
C GLN A 111 -13.75 -19.59 16.47
N ILE A 112 -14.23 -18.57 17.21
CA ILE A 112 -14.14 -17.16 16.84
C ILE A 112 -12.67 -16.72 16.78
N ILE A 113 -11.87 -17.10 17.78
CA ILE A 113 -10.45 -16.77 17.87
C ILE A 113 -9.67 -17.44 16.74
N ALA A 114 -9.91 -18.72 16.47
CA ALA A 114 -9.26 -19.43 15.39
C ALA A 114 -9.63 -18.86 14.01
N SER A 115 -10.92 -18.58 13.81
CA SER A 115 -11.42 -17.92 12.59
C SER A 115 -10.83 -16.53 12.43
N HIS A 116 -10.67 -15.80 13.53
CA HIS A 116 -9.99 -14.50 13.55
C HIS A 116 -8.52 -14.65 13.14
N PHE A 117 -7.78 -15.61 13.71
CA PHE A 117 -6.39 -15.85 13.32
C PHE A 117 -6.26 -16.18 11.84
N TYR A 118 -7.10 -17.05 11.29
CA TYR A 118 -7.08 -17.37 9.86
C TYR A 118 -7.49 -16.19 8.99
N ARG A 119 -8.49 -15.42 9.40
CA ARG A 119 -8.91 -14.19 8.69
C ARG A 119 -7.84 -13.10 8.70
N GLN A 120 -6.96 -13.09 9.69
CA GLN A 120 -5.81 -12.19 9.79
C GLN A 120 -4.53 -12.78 9.15
N GLY A 121 -4.58 -14.02 8.64
CA GLY A 121 -3.44 -14.68 7.99
C GLY A 121 -2.44 -15.32 8.95
N LEU A 122 -2.78 -15.41 10.25
CA LEU A 122 -1.96 -16.01 11.31
C LEU A 122 -2.21 -17.52 11.40
N PHE A 123 -1.91 -18.24 10.30
CA PHE A 123 -2.26 -19.65 10.16
C PHE A 123 -1.60 -20.56 11.19
N GLU A 124 -0.32 -20.35 11.50
CA GLU A 124 0.38 -21.17 12.49
C GLU A 124 -0.17 -20.96 13.90
N VAL A 125 -0.56 -19.72 14.24
CA VAL A 125 -1.18 -19.38 15.52
C VAL A 125 -2.57 -20.01 15.61
N GLY A 126 -3.38 -19.90 14.55
CA GLY A 126 -4.68 -20.57 14.46
C GLY A 126 -4.56 -22.09 14.59
N ASN A 127 -3.54 -22.70 13.96
CA ASN A 127 -3.30 -24.14 14.03
C ASN A 127 -2.91 -24.62 15.43
N CYS A 128 -1.95 -23.93 16.07
CA CYS A 128 -1.57 -24.23 17.44
C CYS A 128 -2.77 -24.08 18.38
N PHE A 129 -3.51 -22.98 18.22
CA PHE A 129 -4.70 -22.69 19.02
C PHE A 129 -5.79 -23.75 18.89
N ILE A 130 -6.12 -24.21 17.68
CA ILE A 130 -7.10 -25.30 17.48
C ILE A 130 -6.60 -26.63 18.03
N THR A 131 -5.31 -26.91 17.86
CA THR A 131 -4.69 -28.15 18.38
C THR A 131 -4.76 -28.19 19.91
N GLU A 132 -4.57 -27.05 20.56
CA GLU A 132 -4.68 -26.90 22.01
C GLU A 132 -6.14 -26.88 22.49
N ALA A 133 -7.06 -26.31 21.69
CA ALA A 133 -8.48 -26.21 21.99
C ALA A 133 -9.27 -27.51 21.75
N GLN A 134 -8.68 -28.53 21.10
CA GLN A 134 -9.27 -29.85 20.81
C GLN A 134 -10.57 -29.84 19.97
N ASP A 135 -10.85 -28.76 19.23
CA ASP A 135 -12.09 -28.61 18.44
C ASP A 135 -11.77 -28.35 16.96
N ALA A 136 -11.70 -29.43 16.16
CA ALA A 136 -10.91 -29.46 14.92
C ALA A 136 -11.70 -29.38 13.60
N GLU A 137 -12.96 -29.81 13.55
CA GLU A 137 -13.61 -30.06 12.24
C GLU A 137 -14.08 -28.79 11.52
N ALA A 138 -14.75 -27.85 12.20
CA ALA A 138 -15.26 -26.64 11.56
C ALA A 138 -14.16 -25.62 11.21
N ALA A 139 -13.06 -25.62 11.97
CA ALA A 139 -11.99 -24.65 11.81
C ALA A 139 -11.01 -24.99 10.66
N VAL A 140 -10.86 -26.28 10.34
CA VAL A 140 -10.02 -26.74 9.20
C VAL A 140 -10.61 -26.34 7.84
N ALA A 141 -11.94 -26.39 7.67
CA ALA A 141 -12.59 -25.95 6.45
C ALA A 141 -12.43 -24.43 6.20
N MET A 142 -12.50 -23.62 7.27
CA MET A 142 -12.25 -22.18 7.18
C MET A 142 -10.77 -21.85 6.90
N ARG A 143 -9.83 -22.61 7.49
CA ARG A 143 -8.40 -22.47 7.21
C ARG A 143 -8.09 -22.56 5.72
N SER A 144 -8.61 -23.57 5.02
CA SER A 144 -8.30 -23.76 3.59
C SER A 144 -8.76 -22.59 2.72
N LEU A 145 -9.92 -22.01 3.03
CA LEU A 145 -10.48 -20.87 2.29
C LEU A 145 -9.65 -19.60 2.48
N PHE A 146 -9.23 -19.31 3.72
CA PHE A 146 -8.37 -18.15 3.99
C PHE A 146 -6.95 -18.36 3.49
N GLN A 147 -6.43 -19.59 3.50
CA GLN A 147 -5.11 -19.89 2.95
C GLN A 147 -5.05 -19.63 1.44
N GLU A 148 -6.06 -20.04 0.69
CA GLU A 148 -6.19 -19.72 -0.75
C GLU A 148 -6.29 -18.20 -0.97
N LEU A 149 -7.09 -17.50 -0.16
CA LEU A 149 -7.21 -16.03 -0.20
C LEU A 149 -5.85 -15.34 0.01
N TYR A 150 -5.12 -15.71 1.06
CA TYR A 150 -3.83 -15.08 1.37
C TYR A 150 -2.74 -15.41 0.34
N GLN A 151 -2.76 -16.59 -0.26
CA GLN A 151 -1.91 -16.92 -1.41
C GLN A 151 -2.20 -16.02 -2.62
N MET A 152 -3.48 -15.76 -2.91
CA MET A 152 -3.86 -14.82 -3.97
C MET A 152 -3.44 -13.39 -3.63
N LEU A 153 -3.64 -12.93 -2.40
CA LEU A 153 -3.25 -11.59 -1.96
C LEU A 153 -1.73 -11.40 -2.04
N GLU A 154 -0.93 -12.39 -1.65
CA GLU A 154 0.53 -12.33 -1.74
C GLU A 154 1.02 -12.33 -3.20
N ALA A 155 0.36 -13.10 -4.07
CA ALA A 155 0.61 -13.04 -5.51
C ALA A 155 0.27 -11.64 -6.07
N MET A 156 -0.87 -11.07 -5.69
CA MET A 156 -1.29 -9.73 -6.10
C MET A 156 -0.34 -8.63 -5.60
N LYS A 157 0.18 -8.73 -4.37
CA LYS A 157 1.24 -7.84 -3.83
C LYS A 157 2.53 -7.97 -4.63
N SER A 158 2.87 -9.18 -5.04
CA SER A 158 3.98 -9.46 -5.97
C SER A 158 3.69 -9.05 -7.41
N ARG A 159 2.59 -8.31 -7.64
CA ARG A 159 2.06 -7.88 -8.94
C ARG A 159 1.73 -9.06 -9.86
N ASN A 160 1.64 -10.28 -9.36
CA ASN A 160 1.17 -11.43 -10.10
C ASN A 160 -0.35 -11.58 -9.93
N LEU A 161 -1.10 -11.11 -10.93
CA LEU A 161 -2.55 -11.18 -10.93
C LEU A 161 -3.09 -12.55 -11.38
N GLU A 162 -2.22 -13.46 -11.84
CA GLU A 162 -2.63 -14.74 -12.45
C GLU A 162 -3.43 -15.65 -11.50
N PRO A 163 -3.05 -15.83 -10.21
CA PRO A 163 -3.82 -16.68 -9.30
C PRO A 163 -5.21 -16.10 -9.01
N ALA A 164 -5.29 -14.79 -8.82
CA ALA A 164 -6.56 -14.08 -8.59
C ALA A 164 -7.46 -14.12 -9.83
N LEU A 165 -6.89 -14.04 -11.04
CA LEU A 165 -7.61 -14.19 -12.31
C LEU A 165 -8.14 -15.61 -12.51
N LYS A 166 -7.32 -16.63 -12.21
CA LYS A 166 -7.73 -18.05 -12.29
C LYS A 166 -8.85 -18.36 -11.31
N TRP A 167 -8.75 -17.89 -10.07
CA TRP A 167 -9.79 -18.08 -9.06
C TRP A 167 -11.09 -17.34 -9.42
N ALA A 168 -10.99 -16.09 -9.91
CA ALA A 168 -12.15 -15.32 -10.35
C ALA A 168 -12.83 -15.96 -11.58
N ALA A 169 -12.06 -16.59 -12.47
CA ALA A 169 -12.61 -17.36 -13.59
C ALA A 169 -13.31 -18.65 -13.12
N ALA A 170 -12.70 -19.39 -12.19
CA ALA A 170 -13.28 -20.63 -11.64
C ALA A 170 -14.56 -20.37 -10.82
N ASN A 171 -14.68 -19.21 -10.20
CA ASN A 171 -15.84 -18.81 -9.40
C ASN A 171 -16.76 -17.81 -10.13
N SER A 172 -16.61 -17.65 -11.45
CA SER A 172 -17.29 -16.61 -12.23
C SER A 172 -18.82 -16.68 -12.11
N ASN A 173 -19.41 -17.89 -12.07
CA ASN A 173 -20.85 -18.06 -11.91
C ASN A 173 -21.35 -17.57 -10.53
N LYS A 174 -20.67 -17.94 -9.44
CA LYS A 174 -21.00 -17.47 -8.08
C LYS A 174 -20.77 -15.97 -7.89
N LEU A 175 -19.70 -15.43 -8.50
CA LEU A 175 -19.42 -13.99 -8.48
C LEU A 175 -20.51 -13.21 -9.23
N LYS A 176 -21.01 -13.73 -10.35
CA LYS A 176 -22.13 -13.15 -11.11
C LYS A 176 -23.44 -13.23 -10.33
N GLU A 177 -23.74 -14.38 -9.70
CA GLU A 177 -24.92 -14.56 -8.84
C GLU A 177 -24.92 -13.58 -7.66
N ASN A 178 -23.76 -13.35 -7.04
CA ASN A 178 -23.58 -12.39 -5.94
C ASN A 178 -23.39 -10.95 -6.40
N GLY A 179 -23.30 -10.71 -7.71
CA GLY A 179 -23.17 -9.35 -8.25
C GLY A 179 -21.81 -8.70 -8.13
N SER A 180 -20.76 -9.47 -7.86
CA SER A 180 -19.41 -8.97 -7.71
C SER A 180 -18.76 -8.66 -9.07
N ASP A 181 -18.23 -7.45 -9.21
CA ASP A 181 -17.44 -7.00 -10.37
C ASP A 181 -15.94 -7.31 -10.26
N LEU A 182 -15.56 -8.13 -9.25
CA LEU A 182 -14.17 -8.40 -8.88
C LEU A 182 -13.33 -8.91 -10.06
N GLN A 183 -13.88 -9.78 -10.90
CA GLN A 183 -13.20 -10.30 -12.09
C GLN A 183 -12.84 -9.17 -13.07
N LEU A 184 -13.77 -8.23 -13.30
CA LEU A 184 -13.56 -7.08 -14.16
C LEU A 184 -12.50 -6.12 -13.58
N ARG A 185 -12.53 -5.88 -12.26
CA ARG A 185 -11.55 -5.03 -11.57
C ARG A 185 -10.14 -5.61 -11.62
N ILE A 186 -9.97 -6.93 -11.48
CA ILE A 186 -8.66 -7.58 -11.59
C ILE A 186 -8.12 -7.49 -13.02
N HIS A 187 -8.98 -7.64 -14.05
CA HIS A 187 -8.58 -7.39 -15.45
C HIS A 187 -8.25 -5.91 -15.73
N HIS A 188 -8.99 -4.96 -15.13
CA HIS A 188 -8.67 -3.54 -15.20
C HIS A 188 -7.33 -3.23 -14.54
N LEU A 189 -7.01 -3.83 -13.39
CA LEU A 189 -5.69 -3.71 -12.75
C LEU A 189 -4.57 -4.30 -13.63
N GLN A 190 -4.83 -5.37 -14.39
CA GLN A 190 -3.89 -5.89 -15.37
C GLN A 190 -3.65 -4.90 -16.52
N PHE A 191 -4.70 -4.22 -16.98
CA PHE A 191 -4.64 -3.16 -17.99
C PHE A 191 -3.92 -1.89 -17.49
N VAL A 192 -4.22 -1.46 -16.26
CA VAL A 192 -3.53 -0.36 -15.58
C VAL A 192 -2.06 -0.73 -15.32
N LYS A 193 -1.70 -1.97 -14.99
CA LYS A 193 -0.30 -2.44 -14.89
C LYS A 193 0.44 -2.35 -16.23
N ILE A 194 -0.27 -2.55 -17.35
CA ILE A 194 0.28 -2.36 -18.70
C ILE A 194 0.53 -0.88 -18.98
N LEU A 195 -0.37 0.01 -18.54
CA LEU A 195 -0.25 1.47 -18.68
C LEU A 195 0.76 2.11 -17.70
N GLN A 196 0.86 1.60 -16.46
CA GLN A 196 1.79 2.04 -15.41
C GLN A 196 3.26 1.67 -15.67
N LYS A 197 3.55 0.87 -16.71
CA LYS A 197 4.90 0.80 -17.29
C LYS A 197 5.39 2.15 -17.84
N GLY A 198 4.53 3.19 -17.88
CA GLY A 198 4.78 4.48 -18.50
C GLY A 198 4.92 5.73 -17.61
N SER A 199 5.06 5.67 -16.29
CA SER A 199 5.31 6.89 -15.47
C SER A 199 6.73 6.91 -14.88
N ARG A 200 7.49 7.96 -15.20
CA ARG A 200 8.82 7.77 -15.81
C ARG A 200 9.96 8.59 -15.22
N ASP A 201 9.98 9.12 -14.00
CA ASP A 201 11.18 9.87 -13.54
C ASP A 201 11.71 9.54 -12.13
N GLU A 202 10.89 9.47 -11.08
CA GLU A 202 11.39 9.06 -9.75
C GLU A 202 11.50 7.53 -9.62
N ALA A 203 10.58 6.82 -10.26
CA ALA A 203 10.67 5.39 -10.47
C ALA A 203 11.83 5.02 -11.40
N LEU A 204 12.25 5.90 -12.33
CA LEU A 204 13.44 5.65 -13.17
C LEU A 204 14.70 5.59 -12.31
N ASN A 205 14.91 6.50 -11.36
CA ASN A 205 16.14 6.48 -10.55
C ASN A 205 16.24 5.24 -9.63
N LEU A 206 15.12 4.80 -9.06
CA LEU A 206 15.09 3.59 -8.22
C LEU A 206 15.15 2.31 -9.06
N LYS A 207 14.46 2.29 -10.21
CA LYS A 207 14.52 1.20 -11.18
C LYS A 207 15.88 1.09 -11.82
N ASP A 208 16.56 2.19 -12.17
CA ASP A 208 17.91 2.19 -12.71
C ASP A 208 18.93 1.69 -11.68
N SER A 209 18.71 2.00 -10.40
CA SER A 209 19.51 1.47 -9.29
C SER A 209 19.28 -0.02 -9.08
N PHE A 210 18.03 -0.49 -9.15
CA PHE A 210 17.68 -1.91 -9.07
C PHE A 210 18.13 -2.70 -10.30
N ASP A 211 17.94 -2.17 -11.51
CA ASP A 211 18.36 -2.74 -12.79
C ASP A 211 19.89 -2.81 -12.86
N ARG A 212 20.61 -1.84 -12.27
CA ARG A 212 22.06 -1.96 -12.06
C ARG A 212 22.42 -3.14 -11.15
N VAL A 213 21.72 -3.33 -10.03
CA VAL A 213 21.95 -4.48 -9.14
C VAL A 213 21.63 -5.80 -9.85
N ALA A 214 20.49 -5.89 -10.54
CA ALA A 214 20.06 -7.08 -11.28
C ALA A 214 21.02 -7.42 -12.43
N LYS A 215 21.47 -6.42 -13.19
CA LYS A 215 22.45 -6.58 -14.29
C LYS A 215 23.82 -7.00 -13.76
N LYS A 216 24.33 -6.36 -12.70
CA LYS A 216 25.60 -6.74 -12.07
C LYS A 216 25.54 -8.14 -11.43
N ARG A 217 24.39 -8.53 -10.86
CA ARG A 217 24.14 -9.89 -10.35
C ARG A 217 24.16 -10.92 -11.47
N LYS A 218 23.43 -10.69 -12.57
CA LYS A 218 23.41 -11.60 -13.72
C LYS A 218 24.80 -11.76 -14.34
N VAL A 219 25.55 -10.65 -14.50
CA VAL A 219 26.93 -10.69 -15.00
C VAL A 219 27.83 -11.46 -14.05
N SER A 220 27.74 -11.24 -12.74
CA SER A 220 28.53 -11.97 -11.75
C SER A 220 28.22 -13.48 -11.78
N TYR A 221 26.96 -13.89 -11.78
CA TYR A 221 26.57 -15.30 -11.86
C TYR A 221 26.99 -15.98 -13.17
N SER A 222 26.83 -15.30 -14.32
CA SER A 222 27.28 -15.82 -15.62
C SER A 222 28.79 -16.05 -15.63
N LYS A 223 29.56 -15.08 -15.13
CA LYS A 223 31.02 -15.17 -15.09
C LYS A 223 31.50 -16.27 -14.14
N THR A 224 30.84 -16.43 -12.99
CA THR A 224 31.13 -17.53 -12.06
C THR A 224 30.81 -18.89 -12.68
N HIS A 225 29.69 -19.02 -13.39
CA HIS A 225 29.33 -20.26 -14.08
C HIS A 225 30.29 -20.59 -15.23
N GLU A 226 30.60 -19.63 -16.11
CA GLU A 226 31.55 -19.79 -17.21
C GLU A 226 32.93 -20.26 -16.70
N VAL A 227 33.42 -19.64 -15.63
CA VAL A 227 34.68 -20.03 -14.98
C VAL A 227 34.60 -21.44 -14.41
N THR A 228 33.49 -21.78 -13.74
CA THR A 228 33.29 -23.11 -13.16
C THR A 228 33.24 -24.18 -14.24
N ASP A 229 32.52 -23.92 -15.34
CA ASP A 229 32.39 -24.85 -16.46
C ASP A 229 33.73 -25.05 -17.19
N LEU A 230 34.53 -23.98 -17.36
CA LEU A 230 35.88 -24.09 -17.91
C LEU A 230 36.80 -24.92 -17.02
N ILE A 231 36.75 -24.72 -15.70
CA ILE A 231 37.52 -25.53 -14.74
C ILE A 231 37.08 -27.00 -14.81
N VAL A 232 35.78 -27.27 -14.81
CA VAL A 232 35.24 -28.63 -14.90
C VAL A 232 35.60 -29.29 -16.23
N GLN A 233 35.56 -28.57 -17.34
CA GLN A 233 35.94 -29.09 -18.66
C GLN A 233 37.42 -29.43 -18.73
N GLU A 234 38.31 -28.55 -18.27
CA GLU A 234 39.75 -28.80 -18.32
C GLU A 234 40.16 -29.94 -17.38
N ILE A 235 39.54 -30.05 -16.19
CA ILE A 235 39.72 -31.20 -15.30
C ILE A 235 39.21 -32.48 -15.96
N SER A 236 38.03 -32.45 -16.59
CA SER A 236 37.44 -33.64 -17.24
C SER A 236 38.25 -34.11 -18.46
N LYS A 237 38.80 -33.17 -19.25
CA LYS A 237 39.70 -33.48 -20.37
C LYS A 237 40.97 -34.14 -19.88
N ALA A 238 41.61 -33.57 -18.86
CA ALA A 238 42.82 -34.14 -18.27
C ALA A 238 42.56 -35.56 -17.72
N ILE A 239 41.44 -35.77 -17.02
CA ILE A 239 41.07 -37.12 -16.53
C ILE A 239 40.91 -38.11 -17.68
N LYS A 240 40.24 -37.73 -18.78
CA LYS A 240 40.05 -38.62 -19.94
C LYS A 240 41.38 -38.98 -20.63
N VAL A 241 42.27 -38.01 -20.82
CA VAL A 241 43.58 -38.26 -21.43
C VAL A 241 44.41 -39.18 -20.53
N MET A 242 44.43 -38.92 -19.22
CA MET A 242 45.11 -39.76 -18.24
C MET A 242 44.53 -41.17 -18.09
N GLN A 243 43.30 -41.43 -18.53
CA GLN A 243 42.71 -42.78 -18.53
C GLN A 243 43.05 -43.58 -19.80
N SER A 244 43.53 -42.92 -20.86
CA SER A 244 43.69 -43.54 -22.19
C SER A 244 45.15 -43.80 -22.60
N SER A 245 46.13 -43.14 -21.98
CA SER A 245 47.57 -43.34 -22.24
C SER A 245 48.31 -43.75 -20.98
N THR A 246 49.30 -44.65 -21.08
CA THR A 246 50.01 -45.22 -19.92
C THR A 246 51.34 -44.54 -19.57
N LEU A 247 51.80 -43.56 -20.36
CA LEU A 247 53.22 -43.15 -20.36
C LEU A 247 53.52 -41.64 -20.37
N GLU A 248 52.54 -40.72 -20.42
CA GLU A 248 52.82 -39.26 -20.52
C GLU A 248 51.98 -38.35 -19.59
N TYR A 249 51.71 -38.79 -18.36
CA TYR A 249 50.85 -38.05 -17.41
C TYR A 249 51.40 -36.72 -16.90
N GLN A 250 52.73 -36.57 -16.87
CA GLN A 250 53.39 -35.39 -16.30
C GLN A 250 53.27 -34.16 -17.19
N SER A 251 53.35 -34.35 -18.51
CA SER A 251 53.13 -33.28 -19.49
C SER A 251 51.70 -32.75 -19.38
N GLU A 252 50.73 -33.66 -19.34
CA GLU A 252 49.31 -33.33 -19.24
C GLU A 252 48.93 -32.62 -17.93
N LEU A 253 49.52 -33.03 -16.80
CA LEU A 253 49.30 -32.37 -15.50
C LEU A 253 49.97 -30.99 -15.42
N ALA A 254 51.17 -30.84 -16.02
CA ALA A 254 51.83 -29.54 -16.12
C ALA A 254 51.04 -28.58 -17.02
N GLU A 255 50.47 -29.09 -18.11
CA GLU A 255 49.60 -28.34 -19.01
C GLU A 255 48.26 -27.99 -18.37
N LEU A 256 47.64 -28.91 -17.61
CA LEU A 256 46.44 -28.61 -16.81
C LEU A 256 46.74 -27.54 -15.75
N LYS A 257 47.87 -27.62 -15.06
CA LYS A 257 48.29 -26.61 -14.08
C LYS A 257 48.46 -25.25 -14.75
N LYS A 258 49.14 -25.19 -15.89
CA LYS A 258 49.33 -23.97 -16.68
C LYS A 258 47.98 -23.41 -17.14
N LYS A 259 47.09 -24.25 -17.67
CA LYS A 259 45.73 -23.85 -18.09
C LYS A 259 44.87 -23.39 -16.93
N LEU A 260 44.90 -24.04 -15.77
CA LEU A 260 44.18 -23.58 -14.56
C LEU A 260 44.77 -22.27 -14.00
N GLN A 261 46.08 -22.04 -14.15
CA GLN A 261 46.74 -20.77 -13.82
C GLN A 261 46.48 -19.67 -14.85
N GLU A 262 46.29 -20.00 -16.13
CA GLU A 262 45.90 -19.05 -17.19
C GLU A 262 44.41 -18.71 -17.15
N VAL A 263 43.58 -19.69 -16.77
CA VAL A 263 42.14 -19.53 -16.45
C VAL A 263 41.96 -18.75 -15.15
N SER A 264 43.05 -18.36 -14.44
CA SER A 264 43.07 -17.54 -13.21
C SER A 264 41.99 -16.44 -13.24
N PRO A 265 40.84 -16.70 -12.59
CA PRO A 265 39.66 -15.88 -12.72
C PRO A 265 39.49 -14.97 -11.50
N LEU A 266 40.46 -14.96 -10.58
CA LEU A 266 40.40 -14.24 -9.30
C LEU A 266 40.22 -12.72 -9.51
N ASN A 267 40.92 -12.11 -10.47
CA ASN A 267 40.84 -10.66 -10.70
C ASN A 267 39.52 -10.23 -11.40
N GLN A 268 38.99 -11.05 -12.31
CA GLN A 268 37.75 -10.74 -13.02
C GLN A 268 36.51 -11.03 -12.16
N LEU A 269 36.54 -12.10 -11.34
CA LEU A 269 35.53 -12.38 -10.31
C LEU A 269 35.54 -11.29 -9.24
N GLU A 270 36.72 -10.87 -8.75
CA GLU A 270 36.83 -9.78 -7.78
C GLU A 270 36.22 -8.47 -8.31
N GLY A 271 36.48 -8.11 -9.57
CA GLY A 271 35.93 -6.90 -10.19
C GLY A 271 34.41 -6.91 -10.24
N ALA A 272 33.81 -7.98 -10.78
CA ALA A 272 32.35 -8.11 -10.87
C ALA A 272 31.69 -8.18 -9.47
N GLN A 273 32.35 -8.80 -8.50
CA GLN A 273 31.87 -8.93 -7.12
C GLN A 273 31.98 -7.60 -6.35
N LYS A 274 33.07 -6.84 -6.54
CA LYS A 274 33.24 -5.49 -5.96
C LYS A 274 32.16 -4.53 -6.46
N GLU A 275 31.87 -4.54 -7.76
CA GLU A 275 30.82 -3.71 -8.35
C GLU A 275 29.41 -4.08 -7.84
N LEU A 276 29.12 -5.38 -7.70
CA LEU A 276 27.87 -5.86 -7.10
C LEU A 276 27.74 -5.41 -5.64
N ASN A 277 28.81 -5.51 -4.85
CA ASN A 277 28.81 -5.08 -3.44
C ASN A 277 28.58 -3.58 -3.30
N ILE A 278 29.17 -2.75 -4.17
CA ILE A 278 28.94 -1.30 -4.19
C ILE A 278 27.47 -1.00 -4.50
N ALA A 279 26.87 -1.69 -5.46
CA ALA A 279 25.47 -1.51 -5.82
C ALA A 279 24.51 -1.96 -4.69
N LEU A 280 24.82 -3.07 -4.02
CA LEU A 280 24.05 -3.59 -2.87
C LEU A 280 24.16 -2.71 -1.62
N ILE A 281 25.25 -1.96 -1.43
CA ILE A 281 25.38 -1.00 -0.31
C ILE A 281 24.64 0.30 -0.61
N LYS A 282 24.60 0.74 -1.87
CA LYS A 282 23.95 2.00 -2.27
C LYS A 282 22.43 1.90 -2.32
N TYR A 283 21.87 0.74 -2.67
CA TYR A 283 20.44 0.54 -2.82
C TYR A 283 19.61 0.73 -1.52
N PRO A 284 20.00 0.14 -0.36
CA PRO A 284 19.32 0.38 0.91
C PRO A 284 19.36 1.85 1.34
N LYS A 285 20.48 2.55 1.12
CA LYS A 285 20.61 3.99 1.42
C LYS A 285 19.71 4.87 0.55
N ALA A 286 19.41 4.43 -0.67
CA ALA A 286 18.45 5.10 -1.54
C ALA A 286 17.01 4.82 -1.09
N LEU A 287 16.71 3.59 -0.64
CA LEU A 287 15.41 3.23 -0.07
C LEU A 287 15.10 3.99 1.23
N GLU A 288 16.05 4.10 2.15
CA GLU A 288 15.90 4.83 3.41
C GLU A 288 15.51 6.30 3.19
N LYS A 289 16.13 6.95 2.19
CA LYS A 289 15.83 8.34 1.83
C LYS A 289 14.43 8.55 1.26
N VAL A 290 13.84 7.53 0.66
CA VAL A 290 12.53 7.61 0.00
C VAL A 290 11.40 7.21 0.96
N PHE A 291 11.63 6.20 1.81
CA PHE A 291 10.57 5.60 2.62
C PHE A 291 10.55 6.01 4.08
N ASN A 292 11.61 6.65 4.61
CA ASN A 292 11.65 7.03 6.02
C ASN A 292 12.32 8.40 6.23
N PRO A 293 11.76 9.48 5.64
CA PRO A 293 12.19 10.81 6.03
C PRO A 293 11.85 11.01 7.51
N ASP A 294 12.79 11.56 8.28
CA ASP A 294 12.58 11.91 9.67
C ASP A 294 11.55 13.05 9.77
N ILE A 295 10.26 12.67 9.86
CA ILE A 295 9.13 13.60 9.96
C ILE A 295 9.06 14.30 11.33
N SER A 296 9.75 13.77 12.35
CA SER A 296 9.76 14.39 13.69
C SER A 296 10.35 15.80 13.66
N LYS A 297 11.19 16.07 12.66
CA LYS A 297 11.73 17.40 12.40
C LYS A 297 10.71 18.31 11.72
N ALA A 298 9.87 17.79 10.82
CA ALA A 298 8.79 18.51 10.11
C ALA A 298 7.67 19.01 11.02
N TYR A 299 7.62 18.50 12.25
CA TYR A 299 6.63 18.89 13.23
C TYR A 299 6.84 20.34 13.70
N GLN A 300 5.87 21.21 13.40
CA GLN A 300 5.64 22.43 14.17
C GLN A 300 4.79 22.07 15.38
N ASN A 301 5.03 22.75 16.52
CA ASN A 301 4.12 22.69 17.67
C ASN A 301 2.86 23.49 17.32
N ILE A 302 1.98 22.90 16.50
CA ILE A 302 0.66 23.44 16.22
C ILE A 302 -0.24 22.97 17.36
N GLU A 303 -0.83 23.92 18.08
CA GLU A 303 -1.87 23.60 19.05
C GLU A 303 -3.11 23.15 18.27
N PHE A 304 -3.46 21.88 18.43
CA PHE A 304 -4.71 21.36 17.92
C PHE A 304 -5.83 21.68 18.90
N ASP A 305 -6.97 22.09 18.37
CA ASP A 305 -8.22 22.08 19.10
C ASP A 305 -8.62 20.61 19.34
N SER A 306 -8.24 20.09 20.52
CA SER A 306 -8.44 18.70 20.91
C SER A 306 -9.91 18.26 20.77
N PRO A 307 -10.91 19.04 21.26
CA PRO A 307 -12.32 18.77 20.99
C PRO A 307 -12.65 18.56 19.50
N ILE A 308 -12.23 19.47 18.62
CA ILE A 308 -12.53 19.37 17.18
C ILE A 308 -11.86 18.13 16.57
N VAL A 309 -10.60 17.86 16.92
CA VAL A 309 -9.88 16.68 16.42
C VAL A 309 -10.55 15.39 16.89
N ASN A 310 -10.94 15.32 18.16
CA ASN A 310 -11.64 14.17 18.71
C ASN A 310 -12.99 13.96 18.02
N GLN A 311 -13.74 15.05 17.76
CA GLN A 311 -14.99 14.98 17.01
C GLN A 311 -14.78 14.46 15.58
N ILE A 312 -13.73 14.91 14.89
CA ILE A 312 -13.38 14.44 13.54
C ILE A 312 -13.04 12.95 13.54
N ILE A 313 -12.28 12.48 14.52
CA ILE A 313 -11.90 11.07 14.67
C ILE A 313 -13.12 10.20 14.99
N ALA A 314 -13.95 10.61 15.95
CA ALA A 314 -15.18 9.91 16.31
C ALA A 314 -16.16 9.83 15.11
N SER A 315 -16.36 10.95 14.41
CA SER A 315 -17.17 11.04 13.19
C SER A 315 -16.63 10.11 12.10
N HIS A 316 -15.30 9.99 11.97
CA HIS A 316 -14.69 9.04 11.04
C HIS A 316 -15.07 7.60 11.37
N PHE A 317 -14.96 7.17 12.63
CA PHE A 317 -15.34 5.82 13.03
C PHE A 317 -16.81 5.52 12.74
N TYR A 318 -17.72 6.45 13.04
CA TYR A 318 -19.14 6.28 12.73
C TYR A 318 -19.45 6.22 11.24
N ARG A 319 -18.77 7.04 10.43
CA ARG A 319 -18.87 6.97 8.96
C ARG A 319 -18.44 5.62 8.41
N GLN A 320 -17.41 5.02 9.01
CA GLN A 320 -16.93 3.67 8.64
C GLN A 320 -17.76 2.53 9.26
N GLY A 321 -18.81 2.85 10.03
CA GLY A 321 -19.64 1.84 10.70
C GLY A 321 -18.98 1.18 11.91
N LEU A 322 -17.85 1.72 12.37
CA LEU A 322 -17.09 1.25 13.53
C LEU A 322 -17.67 1.86 14.82
N PHE A 323 -18.95 1.61 15.08
CA PHE A 323 -19.69 2.26 16.17
C PHE A 323 -19.08 2.00 17.55
N GLU A 324 -18.67 0.76 17.84
CA GLU A 324 -18.07 0.43 19.14
C GLU A 324 -16.74 1.14 19.37
N VAL A 325 -15.89 1.21 18.34
CA VAL A 325 -14.61 1.93 18.41
C VAL A 325 -14.86 3.43 18.64
N GLY A 326 -15.83 4.01 17.93
CA GLY A 326 -16.25 5.38 18.16
C GLY A 326 -16.75 5.63 19.58
N ASN A 327 -17.58 4.74 20.13
CA ASN A 327 -18.11 4.84 21.49
C ASN A 327 -16.99 4.79 22.54
N CYS A 328 -16.06 3.83 22.41
CA CYS A 328 -14.90 3.73 23.29
C CYS A 328 -14.06 5.01 23.23
N PHE A 329 -13.75 5.48 22.02
CA PHE A 329 -12.94 6.68 21.82
C PHE A 329 -13.57 7.93 22.47
N ILE A 330 -14.88 8.16 22.29
CA ILE A 330 -15.58 9.30 22.90
C ILE A 330 -15.60 9.20 24.43
N THR A 331 -15.83 8.00 24.94
CA THR A 331 -15.84 7.76 26.40
C THR A 331 -14.49 8.10 27.01
N GLU A 332 -13.40 7.72 26.35
CA GLU A 332 -12.03 8.05 26.76
C GLU A 332 -11.68 9.52 26.57
N ALA A 333 -12.16 10.15 25.49
CA ALA A 333 -11.91 11.55 25.16
C ALA A 333 -12.71 12.54 26.05
N GLN A 334 -13.69 12.06 26.82
CA GLN A 334 -14.56 12.87 27.70
C GLN A 334 -15.31 14.00 26.98
N ASP A 335 -15.56 13.86 25.67
CA ASP A 335 -16.19 14.88 24.81
C ASP A 335 -17.40 14.27 24.06
N ALA A 336 -18.57 14.28 24.72
CA ALA A 336 -19.67 13.38 24.40
C ALA A 336 -20.80 13.98 23.53
N GLU A 337 -21.07 15.28 23.60
CA GLU A 337 -22.34 15.82 23.10
C GLU A 337 -22.44 15.84 21.56
N ALA A 338 -21.44 16.37 20.87
CA ALA A 338 -21.45 16.46 19.41
C ALA A 338 -21.29 15.09 18.73
N ALA A 339 -20.62 14.15 19.40
CA ALA A 339 -20.33 12.83 18.87
C ALA A 339 -21.54 11.87 18.98
N VAL A 340 -22.35 11.99 20.03
CA VAL A 340 -23.61 11.22 20.18
C VAL A 340 -24.64 11.57 19.10
N ALA A 341 -24.75 12.85 18.72
CA ALA A 341 -25.62 13.27 17.63
C ALA A 341 -25.16 12.68 16.28
N MET A 342 -23.86 12.65 16.00
CA MET A 342 -23.33 12.03 14.77
C MET A 342 -23.53 10.52 14.76
N ARG A 343 -23.39 9.85 15.90
CA ARG A 343 -23.61 8.41 16.05
C ARG A 343 -25.02 8.01 15.61
N SER A 344 -26.06 8.68 16.11
CA SER A 344 -27.45 8.32 15.80
C SER A 344 -27.77 8.49 14.32
N LEU A 345 -27.25 9.54 13.70
CA LEU A 345 -27.40 9.81 12.27
C LEU A 345 -26.75 8.69 11.42
N PHE A 346 -25.49 8.35 11.67
CA PHE A 346 -24.85 7.27 10.92
C PHE A 346 -25.46 5.90 11.23
N GLN A 347 -26.01 5.70 12.44
CA GLN A 347 -26.75 4.48 12.76
C GLN A 347 -28.00 4.31 11.87
N GLU A 348 -28.77 5.39 11.64
CA GLU A 348 -29.91 5.37 10.71
C GLU A 348 -29.45 5.01 9.28
N LEU A 349 -28.36 5.62 8.80
CA LEU A 349 -27.78 5.29 7.50
C LEU A 349 -27.44 3.80 7.42
N TYR A 350 -26.68 3.26 8.39
CA TYR A 350 -26.25 1.87 8.37
C TYR A 350 -27.42 0.88 8.48
N GLN A 351 -28.50 1.22 9.19
CA GLN A 351 -29.73 0.43 9.19
C GLN A 351 -30.35 0.35 7.78
N MET A 352 -30.39 1.46 7.04
CA MET A 352 -30.85 1.46 5.66
C MET A 352 -29.92 0.66 4.75
N LEU A 353 -28.60 0.83 4.89
CA LEU A 353 -27.62 0.09 4.08
C LEU A 353 -27.69 -1.42 4.31
N GLU A 354 -27.86 -1.87 5.54
CA GLU A 354 -27.97 -3.29 5.87
C GLU A 354 -29.29 -3.89 5.35
N ALA A 355 -30.39 -3.14 5.44
CA ALA A 355 -31.65 -3.51 4.81
C ALA A 355 -31.48 -3.66 3.28
N MET A 356 -30.80 -2.71 2.62
CA MET A 356 -30.54 -2.76 1.18
C MET A 356 -29.69 -3.97 0.78
N LYS A 357 -28.67 -4.34 1.56
CA LYS A 357 -27.89 -5.58 1.34
C LYS A 357 -28.76 -6.82 1.38
N SER A 358 -29.72 -6.86 2.31
CA SER A 358 -30.75 -7.91 2.41
C SER A 358 -31.86 -7.78 1.36
N ARG A 359 -31.63 -7.00 0.30
CA ARG A 359 -32.58 -6.65 -0.77
C ARG A 359 -33.86 -5.97 -0.27
N ASN A 360 -33.88 -5.44 0.94
CA ASN A 360 -35.01 -4.68 1.47
C ASN A 360 -34.82 -3.17 1.22
N LEU A 361 -35.64 -2.61 0.31
CA LEU A 361 -35.59 -1.19 -0.06
C LEU A 361 -36.56 -0.32 0.76
N GLU A 362 -37.39 -0.91 1.62
CA GLU A 362 -38.43 -0.18 2.35
C GLU A 362 -37.89 0.96 3.24
N PRO A 363 -36.81 0.77 4.03
CA PRO A 363 -36.26 1.86 4.84
C PRO A 363 -35.73 3.02 3.97
N ALA A 364 -35.01 2.70 2.89
CA ALA A 364 -34.47 3.69 1.96
C ALA A 364 -35.57 4.45 1.22
N LEU A 365 -36.65 3.78 0.80
CA LEU A 365 -37.82 4.40 0.17
C LEU A 365 -38.53 5.36 1.14
N LYS A 366 -38.71 4.96 2.40
CA LYS A 366 -39.33 5.79 3.43
C LYS A 366 -38.50 7.05 3.70
N TRP A 367 -37.19 6.88 3.84
CA TRP A 367 -36.26 8.00 4.04
C TRP A 367 -36.23 8.95 2.83
N ALA A 368 -36.17 8.42 1.60
CA ALA A 368 -36.18 9.23 0.39
C ALA A 368 -37.50 10.00 0.21
N ALA A 369 -38.63 9.41 0.57
CA ALA A 369 -39.93 10.09 0.55
C ALA A 369 -39.99 11.23 1.58
N ALA A 370 -39.53 10.98 2.82
CA ALA A 370 -39.47 11.98 3.88
C ALA A 370 -38.57 13.18 3.54
N ASN A 371 -37.52 12.95 2.73
CA ASN A 371 -36.55 13.97 2.31
C ASN A 371 -36.74 14.45 0.87
N SER A 372 -37.87 14.12 0.22
CA SER A 372 -38.08 14.32 -1.22
C SER A 372 -37.93 15.76 -1.70
N ASN A 373 -38.42 16.75 -0.94
CA ASN A 373 -38.27 18.16 -1.30
C ASN A 373 -36.80 18.60 -1.31
N LYS A 374 -36.05 18.26 -0.25
CA LYS A 374 -34.62 18.60 -0.13
C LYS A 374 -33.77 17.91 -1.21
N LEU A 375 -34.10 16.66 -1.52
CA LEU A 375 -33.43 15.92 -2.60
C LEU A 375 -33.66 16.60 -3.96
N LYS A 376 -34.88 17.07 -4.24
CA LYS A 376 -35.20 17.80 -5.47
C LYS A 376 -34.51 19.16 -5.56
N GLU A 377 -34.46 19.92 -4.47
CA GLU A 377 -33.72 21.20 -4.41
C GLU A 377 -32.23 21.00 -4.72
N ASN A 378 -31.65 19.89 -4.26
CA ASN A 378 -30.27 19.49 -4.57
C ASN A 378 -30.09 18.86 -5.97
N GLY A 379 -31.15 18.78 -6.78
CA GLY A 379 -31.11 18.15 -8.11
C GLY A 379 -30.83 16.64 -8.09
N SER A 380 -31.13 15.94 -7.00
CA SER A 380 -30.87 14.51 -6.85
C SER A 380 -31.99 13.64 -7.39
N ASP A 381 -31.62 12.65 -8.21
CA ASP A 381 -32.52 11.63 -8.76
C ASP A 381 -32.65 10.39 -7.86
N LEU A 382 -32.07 10.41 -6.65
CA LEU A 382 -31.95 9.24 -5.79
C LEU A 382 -33.30 8.55 -5.54
N GLN A 383 -34.36 9.32 -5.28
CA GLN A 383 -35.68 8.76 -5.02
C GLN A 383 -36.19 7.93 -6.21
N LEU A 384 -36.03 8.43 -7.43
CA LEU A 384 -36.40 7.69 -8.65
C LEU A 384 -35.54 6.43 -8.81
N ARG A 385 -34.23 6.52 -8.53
CA ARG A 385 -33.31 5.38 -8.64
C ARG A 385 -33.65 4.25 -7.65
N ILE A 386 -34.07 4.58 -6.43
CA ILE A 386 -34.54 3.58 -5.45
C ILE A 386 -35.86 2.94 -5.93
N HIS A 387 -36.81 3.73 -6.44
CA HIS A 387 -38.05 3.19 -7.03
C HIS A 387 -37.77 2.30 -8.25
N HIS A 388 -36.78 2.63 -9.07
CA HIS A 388 -36.33 1.79 -10.17
C HIS A 388 -35.83 0.42 -9.68
N LEU A 389 -34.96 0.37 -8.67
CA LEU A 389 -34.53 -0.92 -8.10
C LEU A 389 -35.71 -1.74 -7.56
N GLN A 390 -36.67 -1.09 -6.90
CA GLN A 390 -37.87 -1.77 -6.38
C GLN A 390 -38.75 -2.31 -7.52
N PHE A 391 -38.94 -1.54 -8.59
CA PHE A 391 -39.67 -1.99 -9.78
C PHE A 391 -39.01 -3.22 -10.42
N VAL A 392 -37.70 -3.19 -10.64
CA VAL A 392 -36.95 -4.32 -11.21
C VAL A 392 -37.04 -5.54 -10.29
N LYS A 393 -36.93 -5.35 -8.96
CA LYS A 393 -37.09 -6.44 -7.98
C LYS A 393 -38.48 -7.09 -8.04
N ILE A 394 -39.55 -6.30 -8.19
CA ILE A 394 -40.91 -6.84 -8.35
C ILE A 394 -41.01 -7.63 -9.66
N LEU A 395 -40.46 -7.07 -10.74
CA LEU A 395 -40.51 -7.71 -12.06
C LEU A 395 -39.73 -9.02 -12.11
N GLN A 396 -38.58 -9.11 -11.44
CA GLN A 396 -37.79 -10.33 -11.28
C GLN A 396 -38.53 -11.46 -10.54
N LYS A 397 -39.54 -11.14 -9.74
CA LYS A 397 -40.40 -12.14 -9.08
C LYS A 397 -41.48 -12.72 -10.01
N GLY A 398 -41.58 -12.22 -11.25
CA GLY A 398 -42.56 -12.66 -12.26
C GLY A 398 -43.89 -11.90 -12.22
N SER A 399 -44.08 -10.96 -11.29
CA SER A 399 -45.36 -10.25 -11.12
C SER A 399 -45.46 -9.01 -12.02
N ARG A 400 -45.81 -9.18 -13.30
CA ARG A 400 -45.99 -8.06 -14.25
C ARG A 400 -47.04 -7.04 -13.78
N ASP A 401 -48.18 -7.52 -13.28
CA ASP A 401 -49.28 -6.65 -12.84
C ASP A 401 -48.92 -5.84 -11.59
N GLU A 402 -48.19 -6.45 -10.65
CA GLU A 402 -47.69 -5.75 -9.46
C GLU A 402 -46.66 -4.68 -9.85
N ALA A 403 -45.74 -4.99 -10.77
CA ALA A 403 -44.75 -4.04 -11.26
C ALA A 403 -45.44 -2.84 -11.96
N LEU A 404 -46.44 -3.11 -12.79
CA LEU A 404 -47.22 -2.05 -13.46
C LEU A 404 -48.01 -1.20 -12.47
N LYS A 405 -48.64 -1.83 -11.47
CA LYS A 405 -49.32 -1.11 -10.38
C LYS A 405 -48.34 -0.22 -9.63
N TYR A 406 -47.17 -0.74 -9.27
CA TYR A 406 -46.13 0.01 -8.58
C TYR A 406 -45.66 1.23 -9.38
N ALA A 407 -45.40 1.05 -10.68
CA ALA A 407 -44.98 2.13 -11.57
C ALA A 407 -46.01 3.26 -11.66
N ARG A 408 -47.29 2.92 -11.82
CA ARG A 408 -48.39 3.91 -11.88
C ARG A 408 -48.48 4.77 -10.63
N THR A 409 -48.23 4.18 -9.46
CA THR A 409 -48.28 4.89 -8.17
C THR A 409 -47.05 5.77 -7.95
N ASN A 410 -45.85 5.31 -8.32
CA ASN A 410 -44.60 5.94 -7.85
C ASN A 410 -43.85 6.74 -8.92
N PHE A 411 -44.05 6.47 -10.22
CA PHE A 411 -43.29 7.15 -11.28
C PHE A 411 -43.95 8.42 -11.83
N ALA A 412 -45.25 8.63 -11.59
CA ALA A 412 -46.01 9.74 -12.17
C ALA A 412 -45.39 11.12 -11.85
N SER A 413 -44.88 11.31 -10.62
CA SER A 413 -44.26 12.57 -10.18
C SER A 413 -42.89 12.86 -10.80
N PHE A 414 -42.28 11.88 -11.48
CA PHE A 414 -40.96 12.01 -12.12
C PHE A 414 -41.05 12.12 -13.65
N ALA A 415 -42.26 11.99 -14.22
CA ALA A 415 -42.47 11.97 -15.67
C ALA A 415 -41.99 13.24 -16.38
N GLY A 416 -42.08 14.41 -15.73
CA GLY A 416 -41.65 15.68 -16.34
C GLY A 416 -40.18 15.71 -16.73
N ASN A 417 -39.30 15.12 -15.90
CA ASN A 417 -37.85 15.21 -16.07
C ASN A 417 -37.20 13.87 -16.49
N HIS A 418 -37.87 12.74 -16.26
CA HIS A 418 -37.27 11.40 -16.43
C HIS A 418 -38.10 10.46 -17.32
N MET A 419 -38.94 10.99 -18.22
CA MET A 419 -39.83 10.17 -19.05
C MET A 419 -39.08 9.09 -19.84
N ALA A 420 -37.91 9.42 -20.40
CA ALA A 420 -37.11 8.47 -21.17
C ALA A 420 -36.65 7.26 -20.33
N GLU A 421 -36.33 7.47 -19.05
CA GLU A 421 -35.97 6.37 -18.15
C GLU A 421 -37.20 5.54 -17.79
N ILE A 422 -38.32 6.19 -17.48
CA ILE A 422 -39.60 5.51 -17.20
C ILE A 422 -40.04 4.65 -18.39
N GLN A 423 -39.92 5.14 -19.62
CA GLN A 423 -40.24 4.38 -20.83
C GLN A 423 -39.39 3.11 -20.97
N LYS A 424 -38.10 3.16 -20.63
CA LYS A 424 -37.25 1.96 -20.61
C LYS A 424 -37.76 0.94 -19.60
N LEU A 425 -38.15 1.37 -18.39
CA LEU A 425 -38.74 0.51 -17.37
C LEU A 425 -40.08 -0.09 -17.82
N MET A 426 -40.91 0.67 -18.54
CA MET A 426 -42.15 0.14 -19.11
C MET A 426 -41.87 -0.88 -20.21
N GLY A 427 -40.82 -0.68 -21.00
CA GLY A 427 -40.35 -1.65 -21.99
C GLY A 427 -39.95 -2.99 -21.38
N CYS A 428 -39.38 -3.00 -20.17
CA CYS A 428 -39.04 -4.22 -19.42
C CYS A 428 -40.26 -5.15 -19.22
N LEU A 429 -41.48 -4.59 -19.08
CA LEU A 429 -42.70 -5.39 -18.88
C LEU A 429 -43.01 -6.33 -20.06
N LEU A 430 -42.50 -6.05 -21.26
CA LEU A 430 -42.64 -6.93 -22.44
C LEU A 430 -41.76 -8.18 -22.35
N TYR A 431 -40.77 -8.17 -21.47
CA TYR A 431 -39.77 -9.22 -21.32
C TYR A 431 -39.82 -9.84 -19.91
N SER A 432 -40.92 -9.72 -19.16
CA SER A 432 -41.02 -10.18 -17.75
C SER A 432 -40.43 -11.57 -17.52
N ASP A 433 -40.66 -12.48 -18.47
CA ASP A 433 -40.28 -13.89 -18.35
C ASP A 433 -38.86 -14.17 -18.90
N ARG A 434 -38.25 -13.20 -19.59
CA ARG A 434 -36.92 -13.29 -20.24
C ARG A 434 -36.11 -12.01 -20.05
N LEU A 435 -36.16 -11.43 -18.85
CA LEU A 435 -35.59 -10.10 -18.61
C LEU A 435 -34.06 -10.07 -18.83
N HIS A 436 -33.39 -11.19 -18.53
CA HIS A 436 -31.94 -11.37 -18.71
C HIS A 436 -31.49 -11.39 -20.18
N GLU A 437 -32.38 -11.75 -21.11
CA GLU A 437 -32.12 -11.76 -22.55
C GLU A 437 -32.61 -10.48 -23.25
N SER A 438 -33.23 -9.58 -22.48
CA SER A 438 -33.80 -8.35 -23.03
C SER A 438 -32.73 -7.29 -23.33
N PRO A 439 -33.05 -6.31 -24.18
CA PRO A 439 -32.21 -5.11 -24.35
C PRO A 439 -31.96 -4.33 -23.04
N TYR A 440 -32.73 -4.61 -21.99
CA TYR A 440 -32.68 -3.95 -20.69
C TYR A 440 -31.90 -4.75 -19.63
N ALA A 441 -31.19 -5.82 -20.00
CA ALA A 441 -30.47 -6.70 -19.06
C ALA A 441 -29.50 -5.94 -18.14
N HIS A 442 -28.91 -4.83 -18.60
CA HIS A 442 -28.04 -3.97 -17.79
C HIS A 442 -28.73 -3.37 -16.54
N LEU A 443 -30.06 -3.20 -16.56
CA LEU A 443 -30.84 -2.72 -15.41
C LEU A 443 -30.91 -3.75 -14.27
N LEU A 444 -30.73 -5.03 -14.60
CA LEU A 444 -30.66 -6.13 -13.62
C LEU A 444 -29.28 -6.25 -12.95
N SER A 445 -28.29 -5.51 -13.43
CA SER A 445 -26.93 -5.61 -12.92
C SER A 445 -26.90 -5.34 -11.41
N PRO A 446 -26.30 -6.24 -10.61
CA PRO A 446 -26.19 -6.01 -9.18
C PRO A 446 -25.39 -4.75 -8.83
N THR A 447 -24.50 -4.29 -9.71
CA THR A 447 -23.76 -3.02 -9.58
C THR A 447 -24.68 -1.79 -9.46
N ASN A 448 -25.93 -1.89 -9.93
CA ASN A 448 -26.91 -0.82 -9.76
C ASN A 448 -27.29 -0.64 -8.29
N TRP A 449 -27.27 -1.70 -7.50
CA TRP A 449 -27.49 -1.62 -6.05
C TRP A 449 -26.36 -0.89 -5.36
N ASP A 450 -25.11 -1.24 -5.68
CA ASP A 450 -23.94 -0.54 -5.12
C ASP A 450 -23.94 0.94 -5.51
N THR A 451 -24.31 1.25 -6.75
CA THR A 451 -24.41 2.62 -7.25
C THR A 451 -25.45 3.43 -6.47
N VAL A 452 -26.65 2.87 -6.28
CA VAL A 452 -27.71 3.54 -5.50
C VAL A 452 -27.38 3.61 -4.01
N THR A 453 -26.69 2.61 -3.46
CA THR A 453 -26.18 2.64 -2.09
C THR A 453 -25.15 3.75 -1.88
N ASN A 454 -24.20 3.91 -2.81
CA ASN A 454 -23.21 4.99 -2.74
C ASN A 454 -23.88 6.36 -2.89
N GLU A 455 -24.84 6.49 -3.81
CA GLU A 455 -25.61 7.73 -3.99
C GLU A 455 -26.45 8.04 -2.75
N LEU A 456 -27.08 7.04 -2.13
CA LEU A 456 -27.79 7.19 -0.86
C LEU A 456 -26.87 7.73 0.24
N THR A 457 -25.69 7.15 0.42
CA THR A 457 -24.69 7.62 1.39
C THR A 457 -24.26 9.07 1.11
N ARG A 458 -24.04 9.41 -0.16
CA ARG A 458 -23.68 10.77 -0.59
C ARG A 458 -24.78 11.76 -0.27
N GLN A 459 -26.02 11.48 -0.68
CA GLN A 459 -27.14 12.38 -0.41
C GLN A 459 -27.47 12.48 1.08
N PHE A 460 -27.33 11.38 1.83
CA PHE A 460 -27.47 11.37 3.27
C PHE A 460 -26.48 12.36 3.91
N CYS A 461 -25.20 12.29 3.56
CA CYS A 461 -24.19 13.23 4.06
C CYS A 461 -24.50 14.68 3.65
N ASN A 462 -24.87 14.90 2.39
CA ASN A 462 -25.21 16.24 1.89
C ASN A 462 -26.37 16.88 2.66
N LEU A 463 -27.42 16.11 2.97
CA LEU A 463 -28.58 16.60 3.73
C LEU A 463 -28.25 16.92 5.19
N LEU A 464 -27.19 16.33 5.73
CA LEU A 464 -26.64 16.66 7.05
C LEU A 464 -25.71 17.88 7.02
N GLY A 465 -25.49 18.51 5.86
CA GLY A 465 -24.50 19.58 5.70
C GLY A 465 -23.06 19.07 5.88
N GLN A 466 -22.85 17.78 5.63
CA GLN A 466 -21.58 17.10 5.86
C GLN A 466 -20.96 16.69 4.52
N SER A 467 -19.63 16.73 4.44
CA SER A 467 -18.92 16.17 3.28
C SER A 467 -19.18 14.66 3.19
N TYR A 468 -19.28 14.14 1.96
CA TYR A 468 -19.32 12.70 1.70
C TYR A 468 -18.04 12.03 2.20
N GLU A 469 -16.89 12.60 1.86
CA GLU A 469 -15.60 12.13 2.36
C GLU A 469 -15.38 12.55 3.82
N SER A 470 -14.68 11.70 4.58
CA SER A 470 -14.35 12.03 5.96
C SER A 470 -13.30 13.16 6.02
N PRO A 471 -13.51 14.21 6.83
CA PRO A 471 -12.52 15.26 7.04
C PRO A 471 -11.16 14.74 7.50
N LEU A 472 -11.13 13.64 8.28
CA LEU A 472 -9.90 12.99 8.70
C LEU A 472 -9.12 12.44 7.50
N SER A 473 -9.81 11.70 6.62
CA SER A 473 -9.22 11.11 5.42
C SER A 473 -8.70 12.18 4.46
N ALA A 474 -9.48 13.22 4.23
CA ALA A 474 -9.08 14.35 3.38
C ALA A 474 -7.86 15.07 3.96
N THR A 475 -7.84 15.34 5.27
CA THR A 475 -6.72 15.99 5.95
C THR A 475 -5.44 15.16 5.86
N ILE A 476 -5.51 13.84 6.09
CA ILE A 476 -4.35 12.95 5.98
C ILE A 476 -3.84 12.91 4.54
N ALA A 477 -4.74 12.80 3.55
CA ALA A 477 -4.37 12.76 2.14
C ALA A 477 -3.66 14.05 1.70
N ALA A 478 -4.21 15.21 2.06
CA ALA A 478 -3.58 16.52 1.84
C ALA A 478 -2.22 16.63 2.56
N GLY A 479 -2.14 16.14 3.81
CA GLY A 479 -0.91 16.12 4.58
C GLY A 479 0.19 15.28 3.94
N ILE A 480 -0.14 14.11 3.40
CA ILE A 480 0.79 13.25 2.65
C ILE A 480 1.32 13.98 1.41
N GLN A 481 0.46 14.70 0.68
CA GLN A 481 0.86 15.48 -0.50
C GLN A 481 1.74 16.68 -0.12
N GLY A 482 1.43 17.35 1.00
CA GLY A 482 2.19 18.52 1.47
C GLY A 482 3.50 18.21 2.17
N LEU A 483 3.70 16.96 2.64
CA LEU A 483 4.86 16.58 3.43
C LEU A 483 6.21 16.70 2.70
N PRO A 484 6.37 16.28 1.43
CA PRO A 484 7.67 16.38 0.75
C PRO A 484 8.17 17.83 0.57
N PRO A 485 7.35 18.81 0.15
CA PRO A 485 7.71 20.23 0.17
C PRO A 485 8.16 20.73 1.55
N LEU A 486 7.45 20.35 2.62
CA LEU A 486 7.79 20.72 4.00
C LEU A 486 9.17 20.17 4.42
N LEU A 487 9.44 18.91 4.13
CA LEU A 487 10.74 18.27 4.42
C LEU A 487 11.90 18.94 3.66
N LYS A 488 11.68 19.30 2.40
CA LYS A 488 12.67 20.05 1.59
C LYS A 488 12.92 21.43 2.19
N PHE A 489 11.85 22.16 2.51
CA PHE A 489 11.95 23.49 3.11
C PHE A 489 12.74 23.46 4.42
N MET A 490 12.50 22.47 5.27
CA MET A 490 13.25 22.30 6.51
C MET A 490 14.74 22.05 6.32
N THR A 491 15.13 21.30 5.27
CA THR A 491 16.54 21.06 4.96
C THR A 491 17.27 22.37 4.66
N VAL A 492 16.56 23.37 4.13
CA VAL A 492 17.09 24.73 3.91
C VAL A 492 17.11 25.55 5.21
N MET A 493 16.16 25.31 6.12
CA MET A 493 15.98 26.08 7.35
C MET A 493 16.72 25.53 8.59
N VAL A 494 17.64 24.57 8.44
CA VAL A 494 18.35 23.88 9.53
C VAL A 494 19.07 24.83 10.51
N GLY A 495 19.38 26.07 10.11
CA GLY A 495 19.99 27.11 10.97
C GLY A 495 19.03 28.15 11.57
N LYS A 496 17.74 28.12 11.22
CA LYS A 496 16.74 29.17 11.53
C LYS A 496 15.49 28.60 12.20
N LYS A 497 15.68 27.67 13.14
CA LYS A 497 14.59 26.94 13.80
C LYS A 497 13.59 27.85 14.52
N HIS A 498 14.06 28.94 15.13
CA HIS A 498 13.19 29.91 15.80
C HIS A 498 12.31 30.67 14.80
N GLU A 499 12.85 31.09 13.65
CA GLU A 499 12.06 31.74 12.59
C GLU A 499 10.98 30.79 12.05
N TRP A 500 11.32 29.51 11.86
CA TRP A 500 10.39 28.46 11.43
C TRP A 500 9.24 28.23 12.43
N GLN A 501 9.53 28.27 13.73
CA GLN A 501 8.51 28.09 14.78
C GLN A 501 7.59 29.29 14.94
N SER A 502 8.05 30.50 14.61
CA SER A 502 7.26 31.74 14.68
C SER A 502 6.50 32.09 13.39
N MET A 503 6.67 31.32 12.31
CA MET A 503 6.02 31.57 11.03
C MET A 503 4.57 31.06 11.05
N ASN A 504 3.62 31.99 10.96
CA ASN A 504 2.18 31.67 10.84
C ASN A 504 1.79 31.17 9.43
N GLN A 505 2.66 31.39 8.43
CA GLN A 505 2.44 30.98 7.04
C GLN A 505 3.73 30.44 6.43
N LEU A 506 3.57 29.48 5.52
CA LEU A 506 4.69 28.94 4.74
C LEU A 506 5.13 29.98 3.70
N PRO A 507 6.44 30.23 3.53
CA PRO A 507 6.95 31.17 2.54
C PRO A 507 6.88 30.65 1.10
N VAL A 508 6.59 29.36 0.93
CA VAL A 508 6.42 28.71 -0.38
C VAL A 508 5.03 28.05 -0.41
N PRO A 509 4.24 28.23 -1.48
CA PRO A 509 2.96 27.56 -1.62
C PRO A 509 3.15 26.05 -1.68
N VAL A 510 2.34 25.32 -0.93
CA VAL A 510 2.20 23.87 -1.07
C VAL A 510 1.09 23.64 -2.10
N GLU A 511 1.48 23.23 -3.30
CA GLU A 511 0.53 22.89 -4.35
C GLU A 511 -0.18 21.58 -3.99
N LEU A 512 -1.44 21.70 -3.58
CA LEU A 512 -2.35 20.59 -3.38
C LEU A 512 -3.25 20.43 -4.61
N ASP A 513 -3.68 19.20 -4.87
CA ASP A 513 -4.61 18.92 -5.96
C ASP A 513 -5.96 19.61 -5.78
N LYS A 514 -6.68 19.80 -6.89
CA LYS A 514 -7.97 20.51 -6.91
C LYS A 514 -9.03 19.88 -6.00
N GLU A 515 -8.91 18.59 -5.69
CA GLU A 515 -9.80 17.87 -4.78
C GLU A 515 -9.74 18.39 -3.32
N PHE A 516 -8.68 19.08 -2.93
CA PHE A 516 -8.51 19.68 -1.61
C PHE A 516 -8.94 21.16 -1.55
N GLN A 517 -9.51 21.69 -2.63
CA GLN A 517 -9.95 23.09 -2.72
C GLN A 517 -11.44 23.19 -2.40
N PHE A 518 -11.76 23.29 -1.11
CA PHE A 518 -13.15 23.26 -0.62
C PHE A 518 -13.86 24.63 -0.65
N HIS A 519 -13.10 25.72 -0.60
CA HIS A 519 -13.64 27.08 -0.52
C HIS A 519 -12.94 28.00 -1.50
N SER A 520 -13.70 28.92 -2.08
CA SER A 520 -13.12 30.01 -2.86
C SER A 520 -12.38 30.96 -1.92
N VAL A 521 -11.13 31.27 -2.27
CA VAL A 521 -10.30 32.20 -1.52
C VAL A 521 -9.98 33.38 -2.41
N PHE A 522 -10.11 34.59 -1.88
CA PHE A 522 -9.64 35.79 -2.56
C PHE A 522 -8.27 36.20 -2.03
N VAL A 523 -7.31 36.42 -2.94
CA VAL A 523 -6.00 36.98 -2.62
C VAL A 523 -5.93 38.39 -3.17
N CYS A 524 -5.67 39.35 -2.29
CA CYS A 524 -5.59 40.75 -2.66
C CYS A 524 -4.51 40.96 -3.72
N PRO A 525 -4.85 41.50 -4.90
CA PRO A 525 -3.89 41.67 -5.97
C PRO A 525 -2.75 42.65 -5.63
N VAL A 526 -2.99 43.59 -4.71
CA VAL A 526 -2.03 44.62 -4.28
C VAL A 526 -1.15 44.13 -3.13
N THR A 527 -1.75 43.63 -2.04
CA THR A 527 -0.95 43.17 -0.87
C THR A 527 -0.42 41.76 -1.04
N LYS A 528 -0.94 40.98 -2.00
CA LYS A 528 -0.67 39.55 -2.18
C LYS A 528 -1.03 38.70 -0.96
N GLU A 529 -1.91 39.22 -0.10
CA GLU A 529 -2.40 38.55 1.10
C GLU A 529 -3.81 38.00 0.87
N GLN A 530 -4.10 36.83 1.43
CA GLN A 530 -5.44 36.27 1.47
C GLN A 530 -6.40 37.17 2.27
N SER A 531 -7.64 37.34 1.80
CA SER A 531 -8.68 38.06 2.53
C SER A 531 -9.10 37.34 3.80
N THR A 532 -9.50 38.11 4.81
CA THR A 532 -10.04 37.62 6.09
C THR A 532 -11.37 38.31 6.40
N ASP A 533 -12.08 37.87 7.44
CA ASP A 533 -13.33 38.53 7.87
C ASP A 533 -13.11 40.00 8.28
N ASP A 534 -11.96 40.31 8.88
CA ASP A 534 -11.56 41.68 9.24
C ASP A 534 -11.03 42.49 8.04
N ASN A 535 -10.56 41.79 6.99
CA ASN A 535 -10.02 42.38 5.77
C ASN A 535 -10.66 41.77 4.51
N PRO A 536 -11.99 41.95 4.34
CA PRO A 536 -12.74 41.24 3.31
C PRO A 536 -12.43 41.81 1.91
N PRO A 537 -12.71 41.03 0.86
CA PRO A 537 -12.69 41.53 -0.51
C PRO A 537 -13.78 42.58 -0.70
N MET A 538 -13.41 43.72 -1.29
CA MET A 538 -14.29 44.84 -1.56
C MET A 538 -14.36 45.08 -3.07
N LEU A 539 -15.56 44.98 -3.62
CA LEU A 539 -15.87 45.30 -5.01
C LEU A 539 -15.91 46.83 -5.18
N MET A 540 -15.06 47.34 -6.07
CA MET A 540 -15.02 48.74 -6.46
C MET A 540 -16.05 49.02 -7.56
N SER A 541 -16.40 50.29 -7.77
CA SER A 541 -17.37 50.71 -8.80
C SER A 541 -16.95 50.37 -10.24
N CYS A 542 -15.65 50.17 -10.48
CA CYS A 542 -15.12 49.71 -11.77
C CYS A 542 -15.18 48.18 -11.98
N GLY A 543 -15.68 47.41 -11.00
CA GLY A 543 -15.79 45.95 -11.07
C GLY A 543 -14.55 45.17 -10.61
N HIS A 544 -13.41 45.85 -10.37
CA HIS A 544 -12.24 45.23 -9.76
C HIS A 544 -12.42 45.07 -8.23
N VAL A 545 -11.72 44.10 -7.65
CA VAL A 545 -11.82 43.74 -6.23
C VAL A 545 -10.47 43.94 -5.55
N LEU A 546 -10.46 44.56 -4.37
CA LEU A 546 -9.29 44.71 -3.50
C LEU A 546 -9.70 44.45 -2.04
N CYS A 547 -8.78 44.06 -1.17
CA CYS A 547 -9.11 43.93 0.25
C CYS A 547 -9.33 45.30 0.92
N LYS A 548 -10.23 45.36 1.91
CA LYS A 548 -10.63 46.57 2.66
C LYS A 548 -9.46 47.41 3.16
N GLN A 549 -8.44 46.78 3.74
CA GLN A 549 -7.24 47.49 4.21
C GLN A 549 -6.43 48.13 3.08
N SER A 550 -6.41 47.53 1.88
CA SER A 550 -5.73 48.09 0.72
C SER A 550 -6.42 49.36 0.27
N ILE A 551 -7.76 49.32 0.16
CA ILE A 551 -8.58 50.50 -0.15
C ILE A 551 -8.35 51.60 0.89
N ASN A 552 -8.41 51.27 2.18
CA ASN A 552 -8.19 52.23 3.26
C ASN A 552 -6.79 52.86 3.21
N LYS A 553 -5.74 52.10 2.88
CA LYS A 553 -4.38 52.63 2.71
C LYS A 553 -4.28 53.58 1.51
N MET A 554 -4.94 53.26 0.41
CA MET A 554 -4.94 54.09 -0.80
C MET A 554 -5.77 55.38 -0.65
N SER A 555 -6.75 55.41 0.26
CA SER A 555 -7.57 56.59 0.56
C SER A 555 -7.06 57.44 1.74
N LYS A 556 -5.93 57.10 2.37
CA LYS A 556 -5.46 57.74 3.63
C LYS A 556 -4.93 59.17 3.50
N ASN A 557 -4.64 59.67 2.30
CA ASN A 557 -4.06 61.01 2.10
C ASN A 557 -5.12 62.15 2.04
N GLY A 558 -6.22 62.04 2.79
CA GLY A 558 -7.27 63.07 2.85
C GLY A 558 -8.23 63.10 1.66
N SER A 559 -8.05 62.23 0.67
CA SER A 559 -8.96 62.06 -0.47
C SER A 559 -9.87 60.86 -0.24
N LYS A 560 -11.20 61.06 -0.32
CA LYS A 560 -12.18 59.96 -0.36
C LYS A 560 -12.04 59.10 -1.63
N THR A 561 -11.36 59.63 -2.64
CA THR A 561 -11.14 58.97 -3.92
C THR A 561 -9.68 58.52 -4.09
N PHE A 562 -9.50 57.37 -4.76
CA PHE A 562 -8.20 56.82 -5.13
C PHE A 562 -8.25 56.21 -6.53
N LYS A 563 -7.10 56.09 -7.20
CA LYS A 563 -7.04 55.43 -8.51
C LYS A 563 -6.98 53.91 -8.38
N CYS A 564 -7.80 53.22 -9.17
CA CYS A 564 -7.71 51.77 -9.25
C CYS A 564 -6.31 51.33 -9.77
N PRO A 565 -5.65 50.33 -9.17
CA PRO A 565 -4.36 49.82 -9.66
C PRO A 565 -4.41 49.16 -11.04
N TYR A 566 -5.61 48.74 -11.48
CA TYR A 566 -5.82 47.94 -12.69
C TYR A 566 -6.48 48.71 -13.83
N CYS A 567 -7.02 49.90 -13.56
CA CYS A 567 -7.71 50.70 -14.57
C CYS A 567 -7.63 52.19 -14.24
N PRO A 568 -7.86 53.09 -15.20
CA PRO A 568 -7.71 54.54 -14.97
C PRO A 568 -8.84 55.16 -14.14
N THR A 569 -9.85 54.39 -13.71
CA THR A 569 -11.03 54.89 -12.99
C THR A 569 -10.69 55.34 -11.57
N ASP A 570 -11.14 56.54 -11.21
CA ASP A 570 -11.12 57.04 -9.84
C ASP A 570 -12.28 56.40 -9.04
N ILE A 571 -11.96 55.86 -7.88
CA ILE A 571 -12.87 55.10 -7.02
C ILE A 571 -13.11 55.87 -5.73
N ASP A 572 -14.38 56.10 -5.38
CA ASP A 572 -14.78 56.56 -4.06
C ASP A 572 -14.80 55.36 -3.09
N SER A 573 -13.99 55.43 -2.03
CA SER A 573 -13.88 54.35 -1.04
C SER A 573 -15.20 54.06 -0.33
N THR A 574 -16.11 55.03 -0.23
CA THR A 574 -17.42 54.86 0.40
C THR A 574 -18.42 54.08 -0.47
N GLN A 575 -18.19 53.99 -1.77
CA GLN A 575 -19.02 53.23 -2.71
C GLN A 575 -18.57 51.77 -2.88
N CYS A 576 -17.43 51.40 -2.30
CA CYS A 576 -16.93 50.04 -2.35
C CYS A 576 -17.80 49.13 -1.48
N ARG A 577 -18.27 48.00 -2.04
CA ARG A 577 -19.15 47.06 -1.34
C ARG A 577 -18.39 45.78 -1.03
N GLN A 578 -18.63 45.20 0.13
CA GLN A 578 -18.08 43.89 0.46
C GLN A 578 -18.63 42.85 -0.52
N LEU A 579 -17.73 42.06 -1.10
CA LEU A 579 -18.09 40.91 -1.93
C LEU A 579 -18.29 39.70 -1.01
N ILE A 580 -19.42 39.01 -1.17
CA ILE A 580 -19.75 37.76 -0.45
C ILE A 580 -19.78 36.66 -1.51
N PHE A 581 -18.99 35.61 -1.31
CA PHE A 581 -18.86 34.46 -2.21
C PHE A 581 -19.94 33.41 -1.99
#